data_AF-K0IH23-F1
#
_entry.id   AF-K0IH23-F1
#
_cell.length_a   1.000
_cell.length_b   1.000
_cell.length_c   1.000
_cell.angle_alpha   90.00
_cell.angle_beta   90.00
_cell.angle_gamma   90.00
#
_symmetry.space_group_name_H-M   'P 1'
#
loop_
_entity.id
_entity.type
_entity.pdbx_description
1 polymer ?
#
loop_
_entity_poly.entity_id
_entity_poly.type
_entity_poly.pdbx_seq_one_letter_code
_entity_poly.pdbx_strand_id
1 'polypeptide(L)'
;MSDWIPLTVKFKGKCAECGKEIPQGERALWSKSSKAIKHIKCESPAAPEKKEEEEGKKKEEKKKKTPEVPELNCFICGRPAGCAECGFEIDCDRQAVSQACICSQCLEDKNAFENYQQAFIEKARRVAKNLYH
;
A
#
# COMPACT_ATOMS: atom_id res chain seq x y z
N MET A 1 8.30 -24.48 7.48
CA MET A 1 7.04 -23.99 6.88
C MET A 1 6.41 -23.06 7.90
N SER A 2 6.02 -21.85 7.51
CA SER A 2 5.52 -20.85 8.48
C SER A 2 4.06 -21.14 8.84
N ASP A 3 3.79 -21.45 10.11
CA ASP A 3 2.45 -21.82 10.64
C ASP A 3 1.44 -20.67 10.75
N TRP A 4 1.79 -19.48 10.26
CA TRP A 4 1.04 -18.24 10.43
C TRP A 4 0.32 -17.85 9.15
N ILE A 5 -1.00 -17.67 9.25
CA ILE A 5 -1.88 -17.36 8.11
C ILE A 5 -2.55 -16.01 8.35
N PRO A 6 -2.51 -15.09 7.37
CA PRO A 6 -3.23 -13.84 7.47
C PRO A 6 -4.75 -14.08 7.39
N LEU A 7 -5.47 -13.63 8.41
CA LEU A 7 -6.92 -13.69 8.50
C LEU A 7 -7.48 -12.36 9.01
N THR A 8 -8.68 -12.01 8.55
CA THR A 8 -9.43 -10.89 9.11
C THR A 8 -10.11 -11.32 10.41
N VAL A 9 -9.89 -10.56 11.48
CA VAL A 9 -10.40 -10.86 12.81
C VAL A 9 -11.92 -10.66 12.84
N LYS A 10 -12.67 -11.76 12.97
CA LYS A 10 -14.15 -11.72 13.06
C LYS A 10 -14.66 -11.35 14.46
N PHE A 11 -13.85 -11.58 15.49
CA PHE A 11 -14.18 -11.32 16.89
C PHE A 11 -12.97 -10.75 17.61
N LYS A 12 -13.16 -9.77 18.51
CA LYS A 12 -12.09 -9.21 19.33
C LYS A 12 -11.24 -10.32 19.97
N GLY A 13 -9.93 -10.25 19.80
CA GLY A 13 -9.01 -11.25 20.35
C GLY A 13 -7.71 -10.63 20.84
N LYS A 14 -6.97 -11.32 21.70
CA LYS A 14 -5.70 -10.80 22.23
C LYS A 14 -4.52 -11.29 21.39
N CYS A 15 -3.62 -10.36 21.07
CA CYS A 15 -2.37 -10.67 20.41
C CYS A 15 -1.50 -11.56 21.31
N ALA A 16 -1.00 -12.66 20.76
CA ALA A 16 -0.13 -13.62 21.46
C ALA A 16 1.25 -13.03 21.80
N GLU A 17 1.70 -11.99 21.09
CA GLU A 17 3.02 -11.39 21.28
C GLU A 17 3.00 -10.17 22.21
N CYS A 18 1.98 -9.30 22.11
CA CYS A 18 1.92 -8.07 22.93
C CYS A 18 0.82 -8.07 23.98
N GLY A 19 -0.09 -9.04 23.98
CA GLY A 19 -1.25 -9.07 24.86
C GLY A 19 -2.30 -7.98 24.58
N LYS A 20 -2.02 -7.02 23.68
CA LYS A 20 -2.97 -5.97 23.27
C LYS A 20 -4.11 -6.58 22.46
N GLU A 21 -5.29 -5.96 22.56
CA GLU A 21 -6.48 -6.39 21.83
C GLU A 21 -6.37 -6.05 20.35
N ILE A 22 -6.74 -7.01 19.50
CA ILE A 22 -6.90 -6.86 18.06
C ILE A 22 -8.40 -6.65 17.78
N PRO A 23 -8.79 -5.48 17.25
CA PRO A 23 -10.18 -5.17 16.97
C PRO A 23 -10.75 -6.03 15.83
N GLN A 24 -12.08 -6.16 15.83
CA GLN A 24 -12.82 -6.83 14.76
C GLN A 24 -12.66 -6.06 13.44
N GLY A 25 -12.39 -6.78 12.35
CA GLY A 25 -12.19 -6.21 11.02
C GLY A 25 -10.73 -5.97 10.65
N GLU A 26 -9.80 -6.02 11.59
CA GLU A 26 -8.36 -5.85 11.31
C GLU A 26 -7.72 -7.16 10.82
N ARG A 27 -6.66 -7.07 10.00
CA ARG A 27 -5.92 -8.25 9.53
C ARG A 27 -4.88 -8.66 10.57
N ALA A 28 -4.90 -9.93 10.95
CA ALA A 28 -4.00 -10.52 11.93
C ALA A 28 -3.44 -11.85 11.42
N LEU A 29 -2.32 -12.29 11.97
CA LEU A 29 -1.75 -13.60 11.70
C LEU A 29 -2.31 -14.61 12.69
N TRP A 30 -2.94 -15.66 12.20
CA TRP A 30 -3.44 -16.78 12.99
C TRP A 30 -2.53 -17.99 12.86
N SER A 31 -2.13 -18.55 13.99
CA SER A 31 -1.32 -19.77 14.06
C SER A 31 -2.20 -21.00 14.04
N LYS A 32 -1.95 -21.89 13.06
CA LYS A 32 -2.62 -23.20 12.98
C LYS A 32 -2.29 -24.11 14.17
N SER A 33 -1.06 -24.03 14.68
CA SER A 33 -0.54 -24.92 15.71
C SER A 33 -0.96 -24.49 17.11
N SER A 34 -0.85 -23.19 17.43
CA SER A 34 -1.15 -22.66 18.77
C SER A 34 -2.54 -22.01 18.89
N LYS A 35 -3.33 -21.98 17.80
CA LYS A 35 -4.65 -21.30 17.73
C LYS A 35 -4.60 -19.85 18.25
N ALA A 36 -3.46 -19.20 18.12
CA ALA A 36 -3.20 -17.87 18.64
C ALA A 36 -3.24 -16.84 17.49
N ILE A 37 -3.64 -15.61 17.79
CA ILE A 37 -3.61 -14.51 16.83
C ILE A 37 -2.54 -13.50 17.21
N LYS A 38 -1.92 -12.83 16.23
CA LYS A 38 -1.02 -11.70 16.48
C LYS A 38 -1.20 -10.61 15.43
N HIS A 39 -0.85 -9.37 15.75
CA HIS A 39 -0.86 -8.28 14.76
C HIS A 39 0.06 -8.63 13.59
N ILE A 40 -0.30 -8.16 12.38
CA ILE A 40 0.62 -8.23 11.23
C ILE A 40 1.93 -7.49 11.54
N LYS A 41 1.82 -6.35 12.22
CA LYS A 41 2.94 -5.55 12.70
C LYS A 41 2.83 -5.37 14.21
N CYS A 42 3.29 -6.37 14.96
CA CYS A 42 3.30 -6.32 16.41
C CYS A 42 4.58 -5.63 16.89
N GLU A 43 4.47 -4.37 17.34
CA GLU A 43 5.52 -3.76 18.16
C GLU A 43 5.31 -4.23 19.61
N SER A 44 6.07 -5.25 19.99
CA SER A 44 6.10 -5.80 21.35
C SER A 44 6.36 -4.68 22.36
N PRO A 45 5.48 -4.47 23.36
CA PRO A 45 5.67 -3.44 24.36
C PRO A 45 6.57 -3.96 25.49
N ALA A 46 7.77 -3.40 25.60
CA ALA A 46 8.27 -3.07 26.93
C ALA A 46 7.49 -1.83 27.40
N ALA A 47 6.35 -2.08 28.06
CA ALA A 47 5.50 -1.15 28.82
C ALA A 47 4.80 0.00 28.03
N PRO A 48 3.67 0.53 28.55
CA PRO A 48 2.65 1.21 27.76
C PRO A 48 2.72 2.73 27.90
N GLU A 49 2.30 3.46 26.86
CA GLU A 49 1.65 4.75 27.07
C GLU A 49 0.63 5.04 25.96
N LYS A 50 -0.38 5.80 26.36
CA LYS A 50 -1.73 5.88 25.80
C LYS A 50 -1.81 6.85 24.61
N LYS A 51 -2.91 6.72 23.87
CA LYS A 51 -3.51 7.66 22.91
C LYS A 51 -3.47 9.12 23.44
N GLU A 52 -3.36 10.20 22.69
CA GLU A 52 -4.14 10.69 21.53
C GLU A 52 -3.48 12.03 21.05
N GLU A 53 -3.64 12.34 19.76
CA GLU A 53 -3.70 13.65 19.07
C GLU A 53 -2.73 14.86 19.29
N GLU A 54 -2.49 15.48 18.13
CA GLU A 54 -2.10 16.86 17.78
C GLU A 54 -0.65 17.39 17.81
N GLU A 55 -0.32 17.91 16.61
CA GLU A 55 0.51 19.06 16.26
C GLU A 55 2.00 19.16 16.66
N GLY A 56 2.79 19.61 15.67
CA GLY A 56 3.90 20.51 15.99
C GLY A 56 5.33 19.98 15.85
N LYS A 57 5.74 19.74 14.60
CA LYS A 57 6.99 20.29 14.01
C LYS A 57 8.37 19.92 14.60
N LYS A 58 9.15 19.32 13.67
CA LYS A 58 10.59 19.49 13.34
C LYS A 58 11.63 18.50 13.89
N LYS A 59 12.19 17.76 12.91
CA LYS A 59 13.60 17.29 12.71
C LYS A 59 14.15 16.35 13.80
N GLU A 60 14.80 15.23 13.49
CA GLU A 60 15.81 15.02 12.46
C GLU A 60 16.01 13.50 12.20
N GLU A 61 16.73 13.23 11.12
CA GLU A 61 16.92 11.99 10.37
C GLU A 61 17.22 10.70 11.17
N LYS A 62 16.49 9.62 10.84
CA LYS A 62 17.08 8.28 10.83
C LYS A 62 16.47 7.43 9.72
N LYS A 63 17.21 7.38 8.61
CA LYS A 63 16.96 6.63 7.37
C LYS A 63 16.82 5.13 7.67
N LYS A 64 15.64 4.72 8.11
CA LYS A 64 15.25 3.31 8.25
C LYS A 64 14.73 2.90 6.89
N LYS A 65 15.54 2.20 6.10
CA LYS A 65 15.15 1.65 4.80
C LYS A 65 13.97 0.69 4.99
N THR A 66 12.77 1.24 4.93
CA THR A 66 11.57 0.54 4.50
C THR A 66 11.86 -0.07 3.14
N PRO A 67 11.34 -1.27 2.82
CA PRO A 67 11.34 -1.73 1.44
C PRO A 67 10.64 -0.64 0.62
N GLU A 68 11.42 0.08 -0.19
CA GLU A 68 10.92 1.20 -0.99
C GLU A 68 10.00 0.59 -2.04
N VAL A 69 8.69 0.68 -1.83
CA VAL A 69 7.71 0.26 -2.85
C VAL A 69 7.94 1.14 -4.07
N PRO A 70 8.33 0.57 -5.23
CA PRO A 70 8.67 1.38 -6.39
C PRO A 70 7.41 2.11 -6.88
N GLU A 71 7.43 3.44 -6.77
CA GLU A 71 6.32 4.30 -7.15
C GLU A 71 6.29 4.48 -8.66
N LEU A 72 5.18 4.12 -9.29
CA LEU A 72 4.92 4.32 -10.71
C LEU A 72 4.11 5.60 -10.91
N ASN A 73 4.33 6.26 -12.04
CA ASN A 73 3.55 7.44 -12.42
C ASN A 73 2.25 7.04 -13.11
N CYS A 74 1.19 7.79 -12.82
CA CYS A 74 -0.10 7.68 -13.48
C CYS A 74 0.05 8.00 -14.97
N PHE A 75 -0.45 7.11 -15.82
CA PHE A 75 -0.42 7.25 -17.26
C PHE A 75 -1.19 8.47 -17.76
N ILE A 76 -2.26 8.85 -17.07
CA ILE A 76 -3.15 9.95 -17.44
C ILE A 76 -2.59 11.29 -16.98
N CYS A 77 -2.33 11.44 -15.68
CA CYS A 77 -1.93 12.75 -15.12
C CYS A 77 -0.44 12.90 -14.82
N GLY A 78 0.38 11.85 -14.97
CA GLY A 78 1.81 11.86 -14.70
C GLY A 78 2.22 11.93 -13.21
N ARG A 79 1.28 12.15 -12.29
CA ARG A 79 1.51 12.17 -10.84
C ARG A 79 1.73 10.74 -10.30
N PRO A 80 2.34 10.57 -9.11
CA PRO A 80 2.45 9.26 -8.45
C PRO A 80 1.10 8.53 -8.42
N ALA A 81 1.12 7.24 -8.76
CA ALA A 81 -0.09 6.44 -8.85
C ALA A 81 -0.67 6.07 -7.47
N GLY A 82 0.09 6.26 -6.38
CA GLY A 82 -0.30 5.86 -5.04
C GLY A 82 0.00 4.39 -4.82
N CYS A 83 1.18 3.96 -5.24
CA CYS A 83 1.57 2.56 -5.30
C CYS A 83 1.57 1.89 -3.92
N ALA A 84 2.15 2.56 -2.92
CA ALA A 84 2.20 2.06 -1.55
C ALA A 84 0.84 1.93 -0.86
N GLU A 85 -0.20 2.56 -1.42
CA GLU A 85 -1.58 2.57 -0.88
C GLU A 85 -2.56 1.85 -1.83
N CYS A 86 -2.04 1.26 -2.91
CA CYS A 86 -2.83 0.61 -3.93
C CYS A 86 -3.32 -0.76 -3.46
N GLY A 87 -4.61 -1.06 -3.65
CA GLY A 87 -5.22 -2.34 -3.28
C GLY A 87 -4.61 -3.56 -3.99
N PHE A 88 -3.77 -3.34 -5.00
CA PHE A 88 -3.07 -4.38 -5.76
C PHE A 88 -1.60 -4.54 -5.34
N GLU A 89 -1.13 -3.93 -4.25
CA GLU A 89 0.29 -3.96 -3.85
C GLU A 89 0.89 -5.38 -3.80
N ILE A 90 0.11 -6.36 -3.36
CA ILE A 90 0.55 -7.75 -3.18
C ILE A 90 0.71 -8.49 -4.52
N ASP A 91 -0.14 -8.19 -5.50
CA ASP A 91 -0.23 -8.92 -6.77
C ASP A 91 0.38 -8.15 -7.96
N CYS A 92 0.66 -6.86 -7.78
CA CYS A 92 1.25 -6.00 -8.79
C CYS A 92 2.78 -6.06 -8.73
N ASP A 93 3.38 -6.94 -9.53
CA ASP A 93 4.82 -6.88 -9.80
C ASP A 93 5.13 -5.65 -10.67
N ARG A 94 5.59 -4.59 -10.01
CA ARG A 94 5.87 -3.27 -10.62
C ARG A 94 7.05 -3.28 -11.58
N GLN A 95 7.90 -4.31 -11.53
CA GLN A 95 9.03 -4.46 -12.45
C GLN A 95 8.60 -5.19 -13.72
N ALA A 96 7.61 -6.09 -13.64
CA ALA A 96 7.10 -6.86 -14.76
C ALA A 96 5.84 -6.27 -15.42
N VAL A 97 5.03 -5.52 -14.67
CA VAL A 97 3.79 -4.91 -15.18
C VAL A 97 4.07 -3.75 -16.12
N SER A 98 3.08 -3.40 -16.94
CA SER A 98 3.13 -2.19 -17.74
C SER A 98 3.37 -0.97 -16.85
N GLN A 99 4.28 -0.09 -17.27
CA GLN A 99 4.61 1.16 -16.57
C GLN A 99 3.51 2.23 -16.75
N ALA A 100 2.27 1.80 -16.95
CA ALA A 100 1.11 2.61 -17.29
C ALA A 100 0.03 2.48 -16.20
N CYS A 101 0.41 2.63 -14.93
CA CYS A 101 -0.54 2.65 -13.82
C CYS A 101 -1.52 3.82 -13.94
N ILE A 102 -2.70 3.70 -13.32
CA ILE A 102 -3.69 4.79 -13.24
C ILE A 102 -3.99 5.02 -11.76
N CYS A 103 -3.89 6.28 -11.30
CA CYS A 103 -4.22 6.62 -9.91
C CYS A 103 -5.74 6.56 -9.68
N SER A 104 -6.18 6.35 -8.44
CA SER A 104 -7.59 6.27 -8.05
C SER A 104 -8.41 7.47 -8.55
N GLN A 105 -7.89 8.68 -8.38
CA GLN A 105 -8.55 9.91 -8.84
C GLN A 105 -8.86 9.90 -10.34
N CYS A 106 -7.93 9.41 -11.16
CA CYS A 106 -8.14 9.34 -12.61
C CYS A 106 -9.01 8.14 -13.02
N LEU A 107 -9.02 7.07 -12.21
CA LEU A 107 -9.85 5.89 -12.45
C LEU A 107 -11.32 6.14 -12.09
N GLU A 108 -11.57 6.91 -11.02
CA GLU A 108 -12.91 7.24 -10.51
C GLU A 108 -13.55 8.46 -11.21
N ASP A 109 -12.79 9.16 -12.06
CA ASP A 109 -13.31 10.27 -12.85
C ASP A 109 -14.39 9.78 -13.84
N LYS A 110 -15.43 10.60 -14.03
CA LYS A 110 -16.55 10.26 -14.93
C LYS A 110 -16.11 10.06 -16.38
N ASN A 111 -15.02 10.70 -16.78
CA ASN A 111 -14.45 10.62 -18.13
C ASN A 111 -13.14 9.81 -18.13
N ALA A 112 -12.96 8.87 -17.19
CA ALA A 112 -11.72 8.09 -17.05
C ALA A 112 -11.27 7.45 -18.36
N PHE A 113 -12.22 6.93 -19.15
CA PHE A 113 -11.93 6.30 -20.43
C PHE A 113 -11.46 7.30 -21.50
N GLU A 114 -12.17 8.41 -21.66
CA GLU A 114 -11.82 9.47 -22.61
C GLU A 114 -10.46 10.08 -22.26
N ASN A 115 -10.22 10.34 -20.97
CA ASN A 115 -8.95 10.84 -20.46
C ASN A 115 -7.80 9.87 -20.75
N TYR A 116 -8.03 8.57 -20.58
CA TYR A 116 -7.07 7.53 -20.95
C TYR A 116 -6.77 7.53 -22.46
N GLN A 117 -7.80 7.56 -23.31
CA GLN A 117 -7.62 7.61 -24.76
C GLN A 117 -6.81 8.81 -25.21
N GLN A 118 -7.12 10.00 -24.67
CA GLN A 118 -6.39 11.23 -24.97
C GLN A 118 -4.92 11.13 -24.56
N ALA A 119 -4.65 10.66 -23.34
CA ALA A 119 -3.27 10.46 -22.85
C ALA A 119 -2.50 9.45 -23.72
N PHE A 120 -3.15 8.37 -24.17
CA PHE A 120 -2.55 7.39 -25.05
C PHE A 120 -2.19 7.98 -26.42
N ILE A 121 -3.13 8.67 -27.05
CA ILE A 121 -2.91 9.33 -28.35
C ILE A 121 -1.77 10.34 -28.25
N GLU A 122 -1.74 11.14 -27.19
CA GLU A 122 -0.69 12.12 -26.98
C GLU A 122 0.69 11.44 -26.83
N LYS A 123 0.77 10.37 -26.03
CA LYS A 123 2.02 9.62 -25.84
C LYS A 123 2.49 8.97 -27.15
N ALA A 124 1.57 8.36 -27.91
CA ALA A 124 1.88 7.78 -29.22
C ALA A 124 2.41 8.84 -30.20
N ARG A 125 1.81 10.04 -30.23
CA ARG A 125 2.29 11.18 -31.05
C ARG A 125 3.70 11.61 -30.65
N ARG A 126 4.01 11.68 -29.35
CA ARG A 126 5.36 12.03 -28.87
C ARG A 126 6.39 10.99 -29.29
N VAL A 127 6.09 9.70 -29.13
CA VAL A 127 6.97 8.61 -29.58
C VAL A 127 7.19 8.68 -31.09
N ALA A 128 6.13 8.85 -31.88
CA ALA A 128 6.23 8.98 -33.33
C ALA A 128 7.13 10.15 -33.73
N LYS A 129 6.98 11.33 -33.10
CA LYS A 129 7.85 12.49 -33.37
C LYS A 129 9.33 12.21 -33.06
N ASN A 130 9.61 11.46 -32.00
CA ASN A 130 10.97 11.12 -31.58
C ASN A 130 11.64 10.04 -32.45
N LEU A 131 10.87 9.33 -33.30
CA LEU A 131 11.42 8.32 -34.23
C LEU A 131 11.89 8.90 -35.56
N TYR A 132 11.48 10.13 -35.89
CA TYR A 132 11.83 10.83 -37.14
C TYR A 132 12.95 11.88 -36.93
N HIS A 133 13.56 11.92 -35.75
CA HIS A 133 14.72 12.72 -35.40
C HIS A 133 15.87 11.82 -34.95
#